data_AF-A0A7X7XV91-F1
#
_entry.id   AF-A0A7X7XV91-F1
#
_cell.length_a   1.000
_cell.length_b   1.000
_cell.length_c   1.000
_cell.angle_alpha   90.00
_cell.angle_beta   90.00
_cell.angle_gamma   90.00
#
_symmetry.space_group_name_H-M   'P 1'
#
loop_
_entity.id
_entity.type
_entity.pdbx_description
1 polymer ?
#
loop_
_entity_poly.entity_id
_entity_poly.type
_entity_poly.pdbx_seq_one_letter_code
_entity_poly.pdbx_strand_id
1 'polypeptide(L)'
;WRKSYDIERIKTDWRYNIECGLKIALISYKMAIESGEENIARATYSGYNAGTLNISRYRTKNDNRDENFWNYYQNKPWNEYVESLDAVDPSSIPATKEARCEFIFGKPGVTRYDNPEEAKKHMVTVTVDVWKIDKNGQKYPSKETVQVNEKLGEQVKQIFTEIFNSPEKFPIKSIGGYRWDEYDGHPAGAAIDINWEENWCRYKNGTVVGNCWDPKNNDYSMSAEGSVVTIFKKYGWGWGGDWDSPQDYMHLTYLMC
;
A
#
# COMPACT_ATOMS: atom_id res chain seq x y z
N TRP A 1 -7.71 -33.81 2.37
CA TRP A 1 -7.82 -32.60 3.22
C TRP A 1 -7.88 -32.90 4.72
N ARG A 2 -8.82 -33.69 5.24
CA ARG A 2 -8.92 -34.00 6.71
C ARG A 2 -7.67 -34.63 7.35
N LYS A 3 -6.81 -35.29 6.56
CA LYS A 3 -5.53 -35.86 7.03
C LYS A 3 -4.34 -34.89 6.94
N SER A 4 -4.55 -33.72 6.32
CA SER A 4 -3.48 -32.78 5.95
C SER A 4 -3.61 -31.42 6.65
N TYR A 5 -4.77 -31.14 7.24
CA TYR A 5 -5.07 -29.86 7.88
C TYR A 5 -5.80 -30.07 9.21
N ASP A 6 -5.55 -29.17 10.15
CA ASP A 6 -6.28 -29.12 11.42
C ASP A 6 -7.69 -28.56 11.18
N ILE A 7 -8.68 -29.45 11.21
CA ILE A 7 -10.07 -29.10 10.89
C ILE A 7 -10.71 -28.23 11.97
N GLU A 8 -10.33 -28.41 13.25
CA GLU A 8 -10.91 -27.60 14.32
C GLU A 8 -10.33 -26.18 14.29
N ARG A 9 -9.05 -26.04 13.94
CA ARG A 9 -8.45 -24.74 13.69
C ARG A 9 -9.05 -24.04 12.46
N ILE A 10 -9.32 -24.76 11.37
CA ILE A 10 -9.97 -24.20 10.17
C ILE A 10 -11.31 -23.53 10.49
N LYS A 11 -12.06 -24.06 11.47
CA LYS A 11 -13.36 -23.50 11.87
C LYS A 11 -13.25 -22.24 12.74
N THR A 12 -12.11 -22.04 13.40
CA THR A 12 -11.96 -21.05 14.49
C THR A 12 -10.93 -19.97 14.20
N ASP A 13 -10.00 -20.21 13.27
CA ASP A 13 -8.95 -19.28 12.85
C ASP A 13 -9.13 -18.97 11.36
N TRP A 14 -9.74 -17.81 11.07
CA TRP A 14 -10.01 -17.40 9.69
C TRP A 14 -8.74 -17.21 8.86
N ARG A 15 -7.60 -16.85 9.48
CA ARG A 15 -6.33 -16.70 8.75
C ARG A 15 -5.81 -18.06 8.32
N TYR A 16 -5.83 -19.03 9.23
CA TYR A 16 -5.46 -20.40 8.91
C TYR A 16 -6.39 -21.02 7.86
N ASN A 17 -7.69 -20.70 7.94
CA ASN A 17 -8.67 -21.12 6.94
C ASN A 17 -8.29 -20.61 5.53
N ILE A 18 -8.04 -19.30 5.41
CA ILE A 18 -7.62 -18.67 4.14
C ILE A 18 -6.30 -19.26 3.64
N GLU A 19 -5.30 -19.40 4.51
CA GLU A 19 -4.00 -19.98 4.14
C GLU A 19 -4.14 -21.41 3.61
N CYS A 20 -4.94 -22.25 4.27
CA CYS A 20 -5.22 -23.61 3.81
C CYS A 20 -5.92 -23.60 2.44
N GLY A 21 -6.94 -22.75 2.27
CA GLY A 21 -7.65 -22.60 1.00
C GLY A 21 -6.72 -22.19 -0.14
N LEU A 22 -5.87 -21.19 0.07
CA LEU A 22 -4.89 -20.72 -0.92
C LEU A 22 -3.89 -21.81 -1.29
N LYS A 23 -3.40 -22.60 -0.33
CA LYS A 23 -2.51 -23.74 -0.60
C LYS A 23 -3.20 -24.81 -1.45
N ILE A 24 -4.45 -25.15 -1.14
CA ILE A 24 -5.23 -26.14 -1.90
C ILE A 24 -5.46 -25.65 -3.34
N ALA A 25 -5.82 -24.38 -3.51
CA ALA A 25 -6.03 -23.77 -4.81
C ALA A 25 -4.73 -23.76 -5.63
N LEU A 26 -3.61 -23.38 -5.02
CA LEU A 26 -2.30 -23.37 -5.67
C LEU A 26 -1.85 -24.75 -6.13
N ILE A 27 -2.05 -25.79 -5.31
CA ILE A 27 -1.72 -27.18 -5.69
C ILE A 27 -2.59 -27.63 -6.87
N SER A 28 -3.88 -27.33 -6.82
CA SER A 28 -4.83 -27.68 -7.89
C SER A 28 -4.51 -26.95 -9.19
N TYR A 29 -4.10 -25.69 -9.10
CA TYR A 29 -3.65 -24.86 -10.22
C TYR A 29 -2.39 -25.42 -10.88
N LYS A 30 -1.37 -25.78 -10.09
CA LYS A 30 -0.15 -26.41 -10.61
C LYS A 30 -0.47 -27.70 -11.34
N MET A 31 -1.30 -28.55 -10.74
CA MET A 31 -1.73 -29.82 -11.36
C MET A 31 -2.50 -29.58 -12.67
N ALA A 32 -3.36 -28.55 -12.74
CA ALA A 32 -4.08 -28.20 -13.96
C ALA A 32 -3.12 -27.77 -15.09
N ILE A 33 -2.09 -26.99 -14.77
CA ILE A 33 -1.04 -26.62 -15.73
C ILE A 33 -0.25 -27.85 -16.18
N GLU A 34 0.24 -28.64 -15.23
CA GLU A 34 1.05 -29.83 -15.50
C GLU A 34 0.28 -30.86 -16.35
N SER A 35 -1.04 -30.94 -16.17
CA SER A 35 -1.91 -31.84 -16.93
C SER A 35 -2.37 -31.26 -18.28
N GLY A 36 -1.96 -30.04 -18.64
CA GLY A 36 -2.32 -29.41 -19.90
C GLY A 36 -3.81 -29.12 -20.03
N GLU A 37 -4.48 -28.74 -18.94
CA GLU A 37 -5.91 -28.46 -18.94
C GLU A 37 -6.25 -27.21 -19.78
N GLU A 38 -7.23 -27.33 -20.68
CA GLU A 38 -7.64 -26.23 -21.56
C GLU A 38 -8.24 -25.05 -20.77
N ASN A 39 -9.01 -25.33 -19.73
CA ASN A 39 -9.58 -24.32 -18.85
C ASN A 39 -8.98 -24.43 -17.45
N ILE A 40 -7.82 -23.79 -17.26
CA ILE A 40 -7.06 -23.81 -16.02
C ILE A 40 -7.92 -23.36 -14.82
N ALA A 41 -8.77 -22.34 -14.97
CA ALA A 41 -9.61 -21.85 -13.87
C ALA A 41 -10.64 -22.89 -13.41
N ARG A 42 -11.38 -23.50 -14.35
CA ARG A 42 -12.35 -24.56 -14.02
C ARG A 42 -11.66 -25.80 -13.48
N ALA A 43 -10.54 -26.21 -14.08
CA ALA A 43 -9.74 -27.34 -13.61
C ALA A 43 -9.21 -27.12 -12.18
N THR A 44 -8.69 -25.91 -11.91
CA THR A 44 -8.23 -25.51 -10.58
C THR A 44 -9.34 -25.62 -9.56
N TYR A 45 -10.52 -25.07 -9.84
CA TYR A 45 -11.65 -25.11 -8.91
C TYR A 45 -12.18 -26.54 -8.71
N SER A 46 -12.25 -27.33 -9.77
CA SER A 46 -12.59 -28.74 -9.69
C SER A 46 -11.64 -29.52 -8.78
N GLY A 47 -10.34 -29.28 -8.88
CA GLY A 47 -9.32 -29.81 -7.97
C GLY A 47 -9.46 -29.30 -6.55
N TYR A 48 -9.77 -28.01 -6.38
CA TYR A 48 -9.99 -27.41 -5.07
C TYR A 48 -11.19 -28.04 -4.34
N ASN A 49 -12.31 -28.19 -5.05
CA ASN A 49 -13.57 -28.71 -4.53
C ASN A 49 -13.55 -30.23 -4.30
N ALA A 50 -12.84 -30.99 -5.14
CA ALA A 50 -12.92 -32.46 -5.15
C ALA A 50 -11.58 -33.20 -5.07
N GLY A 51 -10.48 -32.49 -4.84
CA GLY A 51 -9.13 -33.03 -4.83
C GLY A 51 -8.50 -33.09 -6.22
N THR A 52 -7.17 -33.03 -6.27
CA THR A 52 -6.36 -32.94 -7.49
C THR A 52 -6.55 -34.09 -8.48
N LEU A 53 -6.97 -35.28 -8.01
CA LEU A 53 -7.31 -36.40 -8.89
C LEU A 53 -8.56 -36.18 -9.73
N ASN A 54 -9.35 -35.15 -9.41
CA ASN A 54 -10.63 -34.85 -10.06
C ASN A 54 -10.59 -33.53 -10.85
N ILE A 55 -9.41 -33.00 -11.22
CA ILE A 55 -9.31 -31.71 -11.93
C ILE A 55 -10.05 -31.70 -13.28
N SER A 56 -10.14 -32.83 -13.98
CA SER A 56 -10.77 -32.92 -15.30
C SER A 56 -12.31 -33.02 -15.26
N ARG A 57 -12.90 -33.12 -14.06
CA ARG A 57 -14.35 -33.34 -13.88
C ARG A 57 -15.20 -32.26 -14.55
N TYR A 58 -14.71 -31.02 -14.67
CA TYR A 58 -15.47 -29.92 -15.28
C TYR A 58 -15.84 -30.20 -16.76
N ARG A 59 -15.14 -31.13 -17.41
CA ARG A 59 -15.34 -31.50 -18.82
C ARG A 59 -16.54 -32.43 -19.03
N THR A 60 -16.82 -33.30 -18.07
CA THR A 60 -17.75 -34.44 -18.25
C THR A 60 -18.77 -34.58 -17.14
N LYS A 61 -18.53 -33.99 -15.97
CA LYS A 61 -19.40 -34.08 -14.80
C LYS A 61 -20.09 -32.75 -14.58
N ASN A 62 -21.41 -32.78 -14.63
CA ASN A 62 -22.19 -31.62 -14.24
C ASN A 62 -22.44 -31.61 -12.72
N ASP A 63 -21.67 -30.80 -11.99
CA ASP A 63 -21.89 -30.51 -10.57
C ASP A 63 -22.19 -29.03 -10.45
N ASN A 64 -23.34 -28.71 -9.86
CA ASN A 64 -23.82 -27.33 -9.72
C ASN A 64 -22.78 -26.41 -9.05
N ARG A 65 -21.86 -26.92 -8.22
CA ARG A 65 -20.78 -26.10 -7.64
C ARG A 65 -19.78 -25.64 -8.68
N ASP A 66 -19.42 -26.51 -9.64
CA ASP A 66 -18.49 -26.18 -10.72
C ASP A 66 -19.14 -25.20 -11.71
N GLU A 67 -20.44 -25.36 -12.01
CA GLU A 67 -21.22 -24.42 -12.83
C GLU A 67 -21.41 -23.07 -12.14
N ASN A 68 -21.82 -23.07 -10.87
CA ASN A 68 -21.99 -21.84 -10.08
C ASN A 68 -20.67 -21.09 -9.94
N PHE A 69 -19.57 -21.79 -9.68
CA PHE A 69 -18.25 -21.19 -9.70
C PHE A 69 -17.94 -20.57 -11.06
N TRP A 70 -18.19 -21.29 -12.16
CA TRP A 70 -17.87 -20.77 -13.48
C TRP A 70 -18.68 -19.53 -13.82
N ASN A 71 -19.98 -19.52 -13.54
CA ASN A 71 -20.83 -18.34 -13.72
C ASN A 71 -20.35 -17.16 -12.86
N TYR A 72 -20.08 -17.42 -11.58
CA TYR A 72 -19.52 -16.40 -10.68
C TYR A 72 -18.15 -15.91 -11.17
N TYR A 73 -17.32 -16.80 -11.68
CA TYR A 73 -15.97 -16.50 -12.13
C TYR A 73 -15.96 -15.67 -13.42
N GLN A 74 -16.85 -15.96 -14.35
CA GLN A 74 -17.01 -15.20 -15.58
C GLN A 74 -17.55 -13.78 -15.31
N ASN A 75 -18.46 -13.65 -14.35
CA ASN A 75 -19.01 -12.35 -13.97
C ASN A 75 -18.02 -11.50 -13.16
N LYS A 76 -16.95 -12.08 -12.63
CA LYS A 76 -15.89 -11.41 -11.85
C LYS A 76 -16.43 -10.35 -10.88
N PRO A 77 -17.44 -10.63 -10.04
CA PRO A 77 -18.05 -9.62 -9.19
C PRO A 77 -17.06 -9.06 -8.16
N TRP A 78 -15.97 -9.79 -7.85
CA TRP A 78 -14.85 -9.26 -7.07
C TRP A 78 -14.15 -8.08 -7.74
N ASN A 79 -14.27 -7.90 -9.06
CA ASN A 79 -13.78 -6.68 -9.71
C ASN A 79 -14.52 -5.45 -9.18
N GLU A 80 -15.82 -5.52 -8.89
CA GLU A 80 -16.53 -4.40 -8.24
C GLU A 80 -16.00 -4.13 -6.83
N TYR A 81 -15.56 -5.17 -6.11
CA TYR A 81 -14.94 -5.01 -4.79
C TYR A 81 -13.48 -4.52 -4.86
N VAL A 82 -12.74 -4.90 -5.90
CA VAL A 82 -11.38 -4.41 -6.19
C VAL A 82 -11.41 -2.99 -6.73
N GLU A 83 -12.43 -2.62 -7.50
CA GLU A 83 -12.70 -1.27 -8.01
C GLU A 83 -13.37 -0.38 -6.96
N SER A 84 -14.02 -0.95 -5.93
CA SER A 84 -14.49 -0.21 -4.74
C SER A 84 -13.37 0.17 -3.77
N LEU A 85 -12.15 -0.34 -4.00
CA LEU A 85 -10.95 0.33 -3.56
C LEU A 85 -10.61 1.27 -4.70
N ASP A 86 -10.64 2.59 -4.47
CA ASP A 86 -10.11 3.62 -5.36
C ASP A 86 -8.58 3.46 -5.50
N ALA A 87 -8.14 2.29 -5.96
CA ALA A 87 -6.76 1.90 -6.05
C ALA A 87 -6.16 2.67 -7.22
N VAL A 88 -5.39 3.70 -6.89
CA VAL A 88 -4.55 4.45 -7.81
C VAL A 88 -3.56 3.45 -8.42
N ASP A 89 -3.61 3.31 -9.74
CA ASP A 89 -2.62 2.54 -10.49
C ASP A 89 -1.29 3.32 -10.50
N PRO A 90 -0.20 2.77 -9.95
CA PRO A 90 1.13 3.38 -10.06
C PRO A 90 1.53 3.80 -11.48
N SER A 91 1.06 3.08 -12.51
CA SER A 91 1.36 3.39 -13.91
C SER A 91 0.66 4.64 -14.44
N SER A 92 -0.40 5.11 -13.76
CA SER A 92 -1.18 6.29 -14.13
C SER A 92 -0.57 7.61 -13.63
N ILE A 93 0.49 7.54 -12.82
CA ILE A 93 1.07 8.69 -12.15
C ILE A 93 1.89 9.52 -13.14
N PRO A 94 1.66 10.85 -13.23
CA PRO A 94 2.44 11.74 -14.08
C PRO A 94 3.96 11.59 -13.86
N ALA A 95 4.68 11.38 -14.95
CA ALA A 95 6.11 11.05 -14.91
C ALA A 95 7.03 12.27 -14.68
N THR A 96 6.59 13.48 -15.04
CA THR A 96 7.40 14.71 -14.90
C THR A 96 6.87 15.61 -13.80
N LYS A 97 7.76 16.43 -13.22
CA LYS A 97 7.37 17.42 -12.21
C LYS A 97 6.31 18.38 -12.74
N GLU A 98 6.46 18.86 -13.98
CA GLU A 98 5.54 19.80 -14.60
C GLU A 98 4.12 19.21 -14.67
N ALA A 99 4.00 17.95 -15.06
CA ALA A 99 2.72 17.26 -15.15
C ALA A 99 2.14 16.97 -13.76
N ARG A 100 2.98 16.70 -12.75
CA ARG A 100 2.52 16.57 -11.35
C ARG A 100 2.03 17.89 -10.77
N CYS A 101 2.73 18.98 -11.05
CA CYS A 101 2.30 20.32 -10.69
C CYS A 101 0.96 20.67 -11.38
N GLU A 102 0.85 20.44 -12.69
CA GLU A 102 -0.41 20.65 -13.41
C GLU A 102 -1.54 19.79 -12.84
N PHE A 103 -1.25 18.52 -12.50
CA PHE A 103 -2.21 17.65 -11.83
C PHE A 103 -2.68 18.24 -10.50
N ILE A 104 -1.79 18.70 -9.63
CA ILE A 104 -2.16 19.28 -8.32
C ILE A 104 -2.89 20.61 -8.47
N PHE A 105 -2.28 21.57 -9.16
CA PHE A 105 -2.76 22.95 -9.23
C PHE A 105 -3.82 23.18 -10.33
N GLY A 106 -4.06 22.21 -11.21
CA GLY A 106 -5.03 22.29 -12.29
C GLY A 106 -4.62 23.22 -13.44
N LYS A 107 -3.37 23.70 -13.47
CA LYS A 107 -2.86 24.64 -14.47
C LYS A 107 -1.37 24.43 -14.74
N PRO A 108 -0.93 24.43 -16.01
CA PRO A 108 0.49 24.31 -16.35
C PRO A 108 1.30 25.49 -15.82
N GLY A 109 2.53 25.20 -15.37
CA GLY A 109 3.49 26.20 -14.88
C GLY A 109 3.21 26.77 -13.49
N VAL A 110 2.13 26.35 -12.82
CA VAL A 110 1.84 26.74 -11.44
C VAL A 110 2.51 25.75 -10.48
N THR A 111 3.23 26.25 -9.48
CA THR A 111 3.95 25.41 -8.50
C THR A 111 3.55 25.69 -7.05
N ARG A 112 2.63 26.64 -6.82
CA ARG A 112 2.12 27.03 -5.49
C ARG A 112 0.74 27.66 -5.65
N TYR A 113 -0.11 27.48 -4.64
CA TYR A 113 -1.35 28.25 -4.49
C TYR A 113 -1.06 29.71 -4.10
N ASP A 114 -1.95 30.64 -4.47
CA ASP A 114 -1.75 32.07 -4.26
C ASP A 114 -1.72 32.47 -2.77
N ASN A 115 -2.51 31.80 -1.94
CA ASN A 115 -2.70 32.12 -0.52
C ASN A 115 -3.19 30.87 0.27
N PRO A 116 -3.09 30.87 1.61
CA PRO A 116 -3.50 29.73 2.43
C PRO A 116 -5.00 29.45 2.35
N GLU A 117 -5.85 30.45 2.11
CA GLU A 117 -7.29 30.27 1.94
C GLU A 117 -7.60 29.45 0.69
N GLU A 118 -6.89 29.70 -0.41
CA GLU A 118 -7.01 28.92 -1.64
C GLU A 118 -6.48 27.50 -1.44
N ALA A 119 -5.28 27.35 -0.86
CA ALA A 119 -4.69 26.04 -0.63
C ALA A 119 -5.62 25.12 0.18
N LYS A 120 -6.23 25.65 1.26
CA LYS A 120 -7.16 24.90 2.13
C LYS A 120 -8.37 24.32 1.40
N LYS A 121 -8.83 24.94 0.30
CA LYS A 121 -9.97 24.41 -0.49
C LYS A 121 -9.65 23.08 -1.16
N HIS A 122 -8.37 22.82 -1.41
CA HIS A 122 -7.89 21.61 -2.05
C HIS A 122 -7.34 20.60 -1.05
N MET A 123 -7.58 20.78 0.26
CA MET A 123 -7.09 19.87 1.29
C MET A 123 -8.19 18.92 1.77
N VAL A 124 -7.82 17.66 1.96
CA VAL A 124 -8.65 16.64 2.59
C VAL A 124 -7.90 16.03 3.77
N THR A 125 -8.62 15.69 4.84
CA THR A 125 -8.05 14.88 5.93
C THR A 125 -8.29 13.41 5.64
N VAL A 126 -7.22 12.63 5.55
CA VAL A 126 -7.29 11.18 5.44
C VAL A 126 -6.97 10.52 6.77
N THR A 127 -7.66 9.41 7.07
CA THR A 127 -7.33 8.53 8.21
C THR A 127 -6.64 7.29 7.66
N VAL A 128 -5.49 6.95 8.24
CA VAL A 128 -4.65 5.84 7.78
C VAL A 128 -4.36 4.87 8.92
N ASP A 129 -4.29 3.58 8.60
CA ASP A 129 -3.86 2.54 9.55
C ASP A 129 -2.34 2.56 9.68
N VAL A 130 -1.84 2.47 10.93
CA VAL A 130 -0.40 2.51 11.23
C VAL A 130 -0.04 1.49 12.30
N TRP A 131 1.24 1.14 12.40
CA TRP A 131 1.78 0.45 13.57
C TRP A 131 2.30 1.48 14.58
N LYS A 132 2.04 1.26 15.87
CA LYS A 132 2.68 1.99 16.98
C LYS A 132 3.41 1.02 17.88
N ILE A 133 4.37 1.51 18.67
CA ILE A 133 5.05 0.74 19.71
C ILE A 133 4.50 1.16 21.07
N ASP A 134 4.13 0.18 21.90
CA ASP A 134 3.70 0.43 23.27
C ASP A 134 4.90 0.66 24.21
N LYS A 135 4.62 0.96 25.48
CA LYS A 135 5.65 1.18 26.50
C LYS A 135 6.59 -0.02 26.75
N ASN A 136 6.24 -1.21 26.28
CA ASN A 136 7.01 -2.44 26.44
C ASN A 136 7.79 -2.80 25.16
N GLY A 137 7.74 -1.97 24.10
CA GLY A 137 8.36 -2.27 22.83
C GLY A 137 7.50 -3.12 21.88
N GLN A 138 6.25 -3.42 22.23
CA GLN A 138 5.38 -4.24 21.41
C GLN A 138 4.65 -3.41 20.34
N LYS A 139 4.76 -3.84 19.08
CA LYS A 139 4.03 -3.24 17.96
C LYS A 139 2.54 -3.58 18.03
N TYR A 140 1.67 -2.59 17.87
CA TYR A 140 0.21 -2.75 17.83
C TYR A 140 -0.44 -1.87 16.74
N PRO A 141 -1.58 -2.28 16.16
CA PRO A 141 -2.26 -1.49 15.13
C PRO A 141 -2.95 -0.26 15.74
N SER A 142 -2.88 0.87 15.04
CA SER A 142 -3.50 2.13 15.41
C SER A 142 -3.93 2.90 14.18
N LYS A 143 -4.41 4.13 14.36
CA LYS A 143 -4.77 5.04 13.28
C LYS A 143 -4.13 6.41 13.49
N GLU A 144 -3.79 7.06 12.40
CA GLU A 144 -3.34 8.46 12.35
C GLU A 144 -4.14 9.24 11.30
N THR A 145 -4.10 10.56 11.40
CA THR A 145 -4.69 11.44 10.39
C THR A 145 -3.63 12.34 9.77
N VAL A 146 -3.81 12.65 8.49
CA VAL A 146 -2.93 13.59 7.78
C VAL A 146 -3.76 14.41 6.79
N GLN A 147 -3.48 15.71 6.72
CA GLN A 147 -4.06 16.58 5.69
C GLN A 147 -3.18 16.56 4.45
N VAL A 148 -3.77 16.26 3.29
CA VAL A 148 -3.10 16.19 1.99
C VAL A 148 -3.98 16.84 0.93
N ASN A 149 -3.44 17.06 -0.26
CA ASN A 149 -4.21 17.51 -1.40
C ASN A 149 -5.34 16.50 -1.70
N GLU A 150 -6.55 16.97 -2.01
CA GLU A 150 -7.70 16.10 -2.31
C GLU A 150 -7.41 15.11 -3.44
N LYS A 151 -6.60 15.51 -4.43
CA LYS A 151 -6.20 14.66 -5.55
C LYS A 151 -5.24 13.53 -5.18
N LEU A 152 -4.63 13.61 -3.99
CA LEU A 152 -3.72 12.60 -3.45
C LEU A 152 -4.36 11.75 -2.35
N GLY A 153 -5.59 12.06 -1.92
CA GLY A 153 -6.22 11.43 -0.75
C GLY A 153 -6.30 9.90 -0.85
N GLU A 154 -6.81 9.36 -1.95
CA GLU A 154 -6.91 7.91 -2.15
C GLU A 154 -5.55 7.24 -2.34
N GLN A 155 -4.63 7.88 -3.07
CA GLN A 155 -3.27 7.39 -3.21
C GLN A 155 -2.58 7.27 -1.85
N VAL A 156 -2.73 8.27 -0.98
CA VAL A 156 -2.14 8.27 0.36
C VAL A 156 -2.75 7.15 1.22
N LYS A 157 -4.07 6.96 1.20
CA LYS A 157 -4.69 5.82 1.91
C LYS A 157 -4.14 4.48 1.43
N GLN A 158 -3.94 4.32 0.13
CA GLN A 158 -3.39 3.10 -0.46
C GLN A 158 -1.92 2.88 -0.08
N ILE A 159 -1.09 3.92 -0.15
CA ILE A 159 0.32 3.90 0.31
C ILE A 159 0.39 3.42 1.76
N PHE A 160 -0.35 4.05 2.67
CA PHE A 160 -0.30 3.67 4.08
C PHE A 160 -0.91 2.28 4.34
N THR A 161 -1.92 1.87 3.58
CA THR A 161 -2.47 0.50 3.65
C THR A 161 -1.42 -0.54 3.26
N GLU A 162 -0.63 -0.30 2.21
CA GLU A 162 0.47 -1.19 1.84
C GLU A 162 1.58 -1.21 2.89
N ILE A 163 1.95 -0.05 3.45
CA ILE A 163 2.94 0.05 4.54
C ILE A 163 2.46 -0.74 5.76
N PHE A 164 1.21 -0.57 6.15
CA PHE A 164 0.60 -1.25 7.30
C PHE A 164 0.59 -2.77 7.14
N ASN A 165 0.33 -3.26 5.92
CA ASN A 165 0.30 -4.68 5.60
C ASN A 165 1.69 -5.28 5.31
N SER A 166 2.73 -4.45 5.22
CA SER A 166 4.08 -4.91 4.97
C SER A 166 4.62 -5.76 6.14
N PRO A 167 5.49 -6.76 5.89
CA PRO A 167 6.08 -7.58 6.96
C PRO A 167 6.90 -6.77 7.97
N GLU A 168 7.46 -5.63 7.57
CA GLU A 168 8.27 -4.75 8.42
C GLU A 168 7.46 -4.19 9.60
N LYS A 169 6.15 -3.96 9.39
CA LYS A 169 5.27 -3.29 10.37
C LYS A 169 5.93 -2.02 10.91
N PHE A 170 6.30 -1.13 9.99
CA PHE A 170 7.05 0.08 10.33
C PHE A 170 6.26 0.95 11.33
N PRO A 171 6.80 1.25 12.53
CA PRO A 171 6.15 2.08 13.53
C PRO A 171 6.10 3.57 13.13
N ILE A 172 4.94 4.19 13.32
CA ILE A 172 4.72 5.61 13.05
C ILE A 172 4.25 6.29 14.34
N LYS A 173 5.10 7.16 14.87
CA LYS A 173 4.88 8.01 16.05
C LYS A 173 4.14 9.29 15.67
N SER A 174 4.47 9.87 14.52
CA SER A 174 3.89 11.12 14.04
C SER A 174 3.87 11.18 12.52
N ILE A 175 2.83 11.83 11.99
CA ILE A 175 2.66 12.15 10.57
C ILE A 175 2.36 13.64 10.46
N GLY A 176 3.05 14.33 9.55
CA GLY A 176 2.80 15.74 9.24
C GLY A 176 2.54 15.94 7.75
N GLY A 177 1.40 16.54 7.39
CA GLY A 177 1.02 16.83 5.99
C GLY A 177 1.03 18.31 5.66
N TYR A 178 -0.10 18.84 5.16
CA TYR A 178 -0.27 20.24 4.77
C TYR A 178 0.15 21.23 5.86
N ARG A 179 1.07 22.14 5.51
CA ARG A 179 1.53 23.28 6.32
C ARG A 179 1.89 24.43 5.38
N TRP A 180 1.24 25.59 5.55
CA TRP A 180 1.36 26.71 4.61
C TRP A 180 2.71 27.43 4.66
N ASP A 181 3.24 27.63 5.87
CA ASP A 181 4.45 28.41 6.12
C ASP A 181 5.75 27.61 5.91
N GLU A 182 5.64 26.46 5.25
CA GLU A 182 6.76 25.55 4.94
C GLU A 182 7.06 25.49 3.43
N TYR A 183 7.95 24.58 3.06
CA TYR A 183 8.49 24.42 1.71
C TYR A 183 8.24 23.00 1.17
N ASP A 184 8.80 22.69 0.00
CA ASP A 184 8.97 21.33 -0.54
C ASP A 184 7.69 20.47 -0.70
N GLY A 185 6.56 21.14 -0.91
CA GLY A 185 5.27 20.51 -1.22
C GLY A 185 4.27 20.51 -0.06
N HIS A 186 4.68 20.83 1.16
CA HIS A 186 3.77 20.99 2.30
C HIS A 186 2.66 22.03 2.05
N PRO A 187 2.94 23.22 1.46
CA PRO A 187 1.89 24.20 1.17
C PRO A 187 0.90 23.74 0.10
N ALA A 188 1.23 22.70 -0.66
CA ALA A 188 0.36 22.12 -1.68
C ALA A 188 -0.38 20.87 -1.18
N GLY A 189 -0.17 20.43 0.07
CA GLY A 189 -0.66 19.16 0.57
C GLY A 189 -0.04 17.95 -0.14
N ALA A 190 1.13 18.12 -0.74
CA ALA A 190 1.79 17.15 -1.60
C ALA A 190 3.11 16.61 -0.99
N ALA A 191 3.28 16.81 0.31
CA ALA A 191 4.39 16.28 1.10
C ALA A 191 3.89 15.71 2.43
N ILE A 192 4.59 14.69 2.94
CA ILE A 192 4.32 14.01 4.20
C ILE A 192 5.65 13.78 4.91
N ASP A 193 5.74 14.19 6.17
CA ASP A 193 6.83 13.85 7.06
C ASP A 193 6.42 12.75 8.03
N ILE A 194 7.31 11.77 8.24
CA ILE A 194 7.08 10.65 9.17
C ILE A 194 8.19 10.64 10.23
N ASN A 195 7.78 10.57 11.50
CA ASN A 195 8.67 10.44 12.67
C ASN A 195 9.81 11.49 12.68
N TRP A 196 9.47 12.77 12.51
CA TRP A 196 10.44 13.87 12.35
C TRP A 196 11.56 13.93 13.40
N GLU A 197 11.31 13.53 14.65
CA GLU A 197 12.33 13.47 15.71
C GLU A 197 13.39 12.38 15.45
N GLU A 198 13.04 11.31 14.75
CA GLU A 198 13.81 10.07 14.56
C GLU A 198 14.38 9.94 13.12
N ASN A 199 14.11 10.96 12.29
CA ASN A 199 14.51 11.08 10.90
C ASN A 199 15.01 12.50 10.65
N TRP A 200 16.24 12.79 11.10
CA TRP A 200 16.77 14.15 11.09
C TRP A 200 16.85 14.77 9.68
N CYS A 201 16.90 16.10 9.59
CA CYS A 201 17.17 16.85 8.37
C CYS A 201 18.56 17.48 8.48
N ARG A 202 19.47 17.13 7.55
CA ARG A 202 20.89 17.52 7.59
C ARG A 202 21.26 18.43 6.43
N TYR A 203 21.68 19.65 6.76
CA TYR A 203 22.14 20.64 5.79
C TYR A 203 23.65 20.50 5.52
N LYS A 204 24.09 20.88 4.32
CA LYS A 204 25.53 20.93 3.95
C LYS A 204 26.39 21.78 4.88
N ASN A 205 25.81 22.81 5.51
CA ASN A 205 26.50 23.69 6.45
C ASN A 205 26.61 23.11 7.87
N GLY A 206 26.12 21.90 8.11
CA GLY A 206 26.15 21.23 9.42
C GLY A 206 24.96 21.53 10.33
N THR A 207 24.00 22.37 9.92
CA THR A 207 22.73 22.53 10.62
C THR A 207 21.93 21.23 10.57
N VAL A 208 21.28 20.89 11.68
CA VAL A 208 20.46 19.67 11.84
C VAL A 208 19.13 20.02 12.51
N VAL A 209 18.05 19.38 12.06
CA VAL A 209 16.73 19.36 12.72
C VAL A 209 16.38 17.91 13.03
N GLY A 210 15.90 17.61 14.24
CA GLY A 210 15.66 16.23 14.71
C GLY A 210 16.84 15.64 15.50
N ASN A 211 16.66 14.43 16.04
CA ASN A 211 17.61 13.84 17.00
C ASN A 211 18.62 12.88 16.33
N CYS A 212 18.17 12.03 15.40
CA CYS A 212 19.03 11.04 14.75
C CYS A 212 18.47 10.55 13.41
N TRP A 213 19.30 9.77 12.69
CA TRP A 213 18.86 8.83 11.66
C TRP A 213 19.70 7.56 11.83
N ASP A 214 19.07 6.48 12.32
CA ASP A 214 19.71 5.20 12.59
C ASP A 214 18.77 4.04 12.27
N PRO A 215 18.53 3.74 10.98
CA PRO A 215 17.60 2.68 10.58
C PRO A 215 18.02 1.27 11.02
N LYS A 216 19.26 1.11 11.51
CA LYS A 216 19.76 -0.17 12.00
C LYS A 216 19.31 -0.46 13.43
N ASN A 217 19.23 0.56 14.28
CA ASN A 217 18.96 0.38 15.71
C ASN A 217 17.72 1.14 16.21
N ASN A 218 17.17 2.05 15.42
CA ASN A 218 15.97 2.83 15.76
C ASN A 218 14.79 2.39 14.88
N ASP A 219 13.82 1.72 15.50
CA ASP A 219 12.62 1.20 14.83
C ASP A 219 11.78 2.29 14.13
N TYR A 220 11.91 3.56 14.53
CA TYR A 220 11.20 4.69 13.92
C TYR A 220 11.95 5.33 12.75
N SER A 221 13.19 4.92 12.49
CA SER A 221 14.06 5.55 11.51
C SER A 221 13.93 4.87 10.15
N MET A 222 13.56 5.64 9.13
CA MET A 222 13.26 5.10 7.79
C MET A 222 14.56 4.71 7.07
N SER A 223 14.61 3.51 6.49
CA SER A 223 15.71 3.11 5.61
C SER A 223 15.35 3.32 4.14
N ALA A 224 16.37 3.56 3.30
CA ALA A 224 16.20 3.71 1.85
C ALA A 224 15.56 2.48 1.19
N GLU A 225 15.78 1.30 1.77
CA GLU A 225 15.28 0.00 1.30
C GLU A 225 14.02 -0.46 2.06
N GLY A 226 13.55 0.33 3.04
CA GLY A 226 12.41 0.00 3.89
C GLY A 226 11.08 0.13 3.15
N SER A 227 10.05 -0.49 3.72
CA SER A 227 8.68 -0.48 3.18
C SER A 227 8.15 0.93 2.96
N VAL A 228 8.42 1.87 3.87
CA VAL A 228 7.95 3.25 3.71
C VAL A 228 8.53 3.87 2.44
N VAL A 229 9.85 3.94 2.31
CA VAL A 229 10.50 4.59 1.16
C VAL A 229 10.17 3.88 -0.14
N THR A 230 10.24 2.54 -0.16
CA THR A 230 9.99 1.76 -1.38
C THR A 230 8.54 1.84 -1.85
N ILE A 231 7.55 1.84 -0.94
CA ILE A 231 6.14 1.98 -1.31
C ILE A 231 5.83 3.41 -1.75
N PHE A 232 6.32 4.45 -1.07
CA PHE A 232 6.14 5.82 -1.56
C PHE A 232 6.73 6.00 -2.97
N LYS A 233 7.94 5.48 -3.22
CA LYS A 233 8.57 5.48 -4.55
C LYS A 233 7.76 4.72 -5.60
N LYS A 234 7.15 3.59 -5.24
CA LYS A 234 6.21 2.86 -6.12
C LYS A 234 5.07 3.76 -6.59
N TYR A 235 4.58 4.66 -5.73
CA TYR A 235 3.54 5.64 -6.07
C TYR A 235 4.11 6.98 -6.56
N GLY A 236 5.33 6.98 -7.10
CA GLY A 236 5.94 8.15 -7.71
C GLY A 236 6.40 9.23 -6.73
N TRP A 237 6.21 9.07 -5.42
CA TRP A 237 6.74 10.00 -4.44
C TRP A 237 8.25 9.88 -4.35
N GLY A 238 8.89 10.99 -4.03
CA GLY A 238 10.30 11.03 -3.67
C GLY A 238 10.56 10.94 -2.19
N TRP A 239 11.83 10.78 -1.85
CA TRP A 239 12.32 10.77 -0.49
C TRP A 239 13.45 11.77 -0.31
N GLY A 240 13.36 12.61 0.72
CA GLY A 240 14.37 13.63 0.99
C GLY A 240 15.73 13.08 1.41
N GLY A 241 15.82 11.80 1.79
CA GLY A 241 17.09 11.11 1.96
C GLY A 241 17.90 10.95 0.67
N ASP A 242 17.26 11.03 -0.50
CA ASP A 242 17.93 10.99 -1.81
C ASP A 242 18.47 12.36 -2.25
N TRP A 243 18.17 13.45 -1.52
CA TRP A 243 18.59 14.79 -1.89
C TRP A 243 20.06 15.06 -1.59
N ASP A 244 20.67 15.96 -2.38
CA ASP A 244 22.04 16.42 -2.15
C ASP A 244 22.15 17.31 -0.89
N SER A 245 21.18 18.20 -0.68
CA SER A 245 21.07 19.06 0.49
C SER A 245 19.74 19.83 0.52
N PRO A 246 19.11 19.99 1.71
CA PRO A 246 19.38 19.16 2.88
C PRO A 246 19.05 17.70 2.59
N GLN A 247 19.68 16.76 3.28
CA GLN A 247 19.17 15.39 3.32
C GLN A 247 18.07 15.35 4.37
N ASP A 248 16.82 15.25 3.92
CA ASP A 248 15.65 15.28 4.80
C ASP A 248 15.04 13.88 4.90
N TYR A 249 15.47 13.13 5.91
CA TYR A 249 15.14 11.70 6.01
C TYR A 249 13.69 11.46 6.40
N MET A 250 12.96 12.43 6.96
CA MET A 250 11.54 12.30 7.30
C MET A 250 10.64 12.55 6.10
N HIS A 251 11.15 13.26 5.09
CA HIS A 251 10.35 13.92 4.09
C HIS A 251 10.05 13.06 2.87
N LEU A 252 8.78 12.99 2.50
CA LEU A 252 8.29 12.33 1.29
C LEU A 252 7.45 13.32 0.50
N THR A 253 7.75 13.50 -0.80
CA THR A 253 7.05 14.51 -1.61
C THR A 253 6.66 14.00 -2.98
N TYR A 254 5.43 14.32 -3.40
CA TYR A 254 4.92 14.00 -4.72
C TYR A 254 5.51 14.93 -5.78
N LEU A 255 5.90 16.17 -5.42
CA LEU A 255 6.31 17.23 -6.35
C LEU A 255 7.82 17.25 -6.66
N MET A 256 8.53 16.13 -6.50
CA MET A 256 9.99 16.07 -6.75
C MET A 256 10.40 16.54 -8.14
N CYS A 257 11.52 17.27 -8.18
CA CYS A 257 12.48 17.38 -9.29
C CYS A 257 13.87 17.03 -8.76
#